data_AF-A0A2C9UME2-F1
#
_entry.id   AF-A0A2C9UME2-F1
#
_cell.length_a   1.000
_cell.length_b   1.000
_cell.length_c   1.000
_cell.angle_alpha   90.00
_cell.angle_beta   90.00
_cell.angle_gamma   90.00
#
_symmetry.space_group_name_H-M   'P 1'
#
loop_
_entity.id
_entity.type
_entity.pdbx_description
1 polymer ?
#
loop_
_entity_poly.entity_id
_entity_poly.type
_entity_poly.pdbx_seq_one_letter_code
_entity_poly.pdbx_strand_id
1 'polypeptide(L)'
;MFTMKTTIEDEMMEYIREATTPKEAWDLLASQFIKKNDARLQLLEGELMSITQRDMTISQYFTKVKTVCREITELDEASTISNDRKRRIIIYGLRPQWKSWRIGNSRLANTTFN
;
A
#
# COMPACT_ATOMS: atom_id res chain seq x y z
N MET A 1 -26.01 -7.18 5.54
CA MET A 1 -26.07 -7.98 4.29
C MET A 1 -24.91 -7.53 3.42
N PHE A 2 -23.78 -8.23 3.46
CA PHE A 2 -22.63 -7.91 2.61
C PHE A 2 -22.95 -8.40 1.21
N THR A 3 -23.42 -7.51 0.35
CA THR A 3 -23.39 -7.74 -1.09
C THR A 3 -21.93 -7.78 -1.48
N MET A 4 -21.38 -8.99 -1.66
CA MET A 4 -20.19 -9.18 -2.49
C MET A 4 -20.57 -8.63 -3.85
N LYS A 5 -20.22 -7.38 -4.13
CA LYS A 5 -20.36 -6.77 -5.44
C LYS A 5 -19.28 -7.45 -6.29
N THR A 6 -19.63 -8.63 -6.80
CA THR A 6 -18.84 -9.40 -7.74
C THR A 6 -18.77 -8.62 -9.04
N THR A 7 -17.85 -7.65 -9.11
CA THR A 7 -17.13 -7.38 -10.36
C THR A 7 -16.15 -8.54 -10.56
N ILE A 8 -16.69 -9.75 -10.67
CA ILE A 8 -16.01 -10.82 -11.38
C ILE A 8 -16.14 -10.34 -12.82
N GLU A 9 -15.07 -9.80 -13.38
CA GLU A 9 -15.05 -9.39 -14.80
C GLU A 9 -15.58 -10.55 -15.64
N ASP A 10 -16.41 -10.26 -16.65
CA ASP A 10 -17.01 -11.28 -17.53
C ASP A 10 -15.95 -12.24 -18.09
N GLU A 11 -14.73 -11.73 -18.31
CA GLU A 11 -13.53 -12.48 -18.71
C GLU A 11 -13.16 -13.60 -17.71
N MET A 12 -13.33 -13.39 -16.40
CA MET A 12 -13.07 -14.42 -15.37
C MET A 12 -14.11 -15.55 -15.42
N MET A 13 -15.37 -15.24 -15.74
CA MET A 13 -16.43 -16.24 -15.89
C MET A 13 -16.21 -17.11 -17.12
N GLU A 14 -15.67 -16.54 -18.20
CA GLU A 14 -15.34 -17.26 -19.43
C GLU A 14 -14.22 -18.28 -19.19
N TYR A 15 -13.14 -17.88 -18.50
CA TYR A 15 -12.05 -18.81 -18.16
C TYR A 15 -12.43 -19.91 -17.18
N ILE A 16 -13.33 -19.63 -16.22
CA ILE A 16 -13.87 -20.67 -15.31
C ILE A 16 -14.77 -21.63 -16.08
N ARG A 17 -15.49 -21.15 -17.09
CA ARG A 17 -16.38 -21.97 -17.93
C ARG A 17 -15.60 -22.92 -18.85
N GLU A 18 -14.39 -22.53 -19.24
CA GLU A 18 -13.47 -23.36 -20.01
C GLU A 18 -12.69 -24.37 -19.15
N ALA A 19 -12.59 -24.13 -17.84
CA ALA A 19 -11.92 -25.05 -16.92
C ALA A 19 -12.65 -26.39 -16.86
N THR A 20 -11.90 -27.46 -17.09
CA THR A 20 -12.46 -28.83 -17.16
C THR A 20 -12.58 -29.48 -15.79
N THR A 21 -11.88 -28.96 -14.78
CA THR A 21 -11.94 -29.47 -13.42
C THR A 21 -12.14 -28.35 -12.38
N PRO A 22 -12.79 -28.64 -11.24
CA PRO A 22 -12.92 -27.67 -10.15
C PRO A 22 -11.58 -27.15 -9.63
N LYS A 23 -10.53 -28.00 -9.69
CA LYS A 23 -9.18 -27.63 -9.27
C LYS A 23 -8.56 -26.60 -10.22
N GLU A 24 -8.67 -26.85 -11.53
CA GLU A 24 -8.19 -25.93 -12.57
C GLU A 24 -8.88 -24.56 -12.48
N ALA A 25 -10.20 -24.55 -12.27
CA ALA A 25 -10.95 -23.31 -12.06
C ALA A 25 -10.47 -22.53 -10.83
N TRP A 26 -10.20 -23.22 -9.72
CA TRP A 26 -9.68 -22.61 -8.49
C TRP A 26 -8.26 -22.07 -8.65
N ASP A 27 -7.37 -22.83 -9.30
CA ASP A 27 -5.98 -22.42 -9.53
C ASP A 27 -5.90 -21.19 -10.45
N LEU A 28 -6.75 -21.12 -11.48
CA LEU A 28 -6.89 -19.95 -12.35
C LEU A 28 -7.38 -18.71 -11.59
N LEU A 29 -8.43 -18.87 -10.77
CA LEU A 29 -8.92 -17.80 -9.91
C LEU A 29 -7.81 -17.30 -8.98
N ALA A 30 -7.14 -18.20 -8.26
CA ALA A 30 -6.07 -17.86 -7.33
C ALA A 30 -4.92 -17.11 -8.04
N SER A 31 -4.48 -17.58 -9.22
CA SER A 31 -3.44 -16.92 -10.01
C SER A 31 -3.82 -15.49 -10.38
N GLN A 32 -5.07 -15.26 -10.79
CA GLN A 32 -5.54 -13.93 -11.17
C GLN A 32 -5.69 -13.00 -9.97
N PHE A 33 -6.16 -13.50 -8.82
CA PHE A 33 -6.19 -12.72 -7.58
C PHE A 33 -4.78 -12.30 -7.15
N ILE A 34 -3.80 -13.22 -7.24
CA ILE A 34 -2.38 -12.90 -6.97
C ILE A 34 -1.89 -11.79 -7.92
N LYS A 35 -2.13 -11.90 -9.23
CA LYS A 35 -1.72 -10.87 -10.21
C LYS A 35 -2.36 -9.51 -9.94
N LYS A 36 -3.66 -9.48 -9.63
CA LYS A 36 -4.37 -8.23 -9.31
C LYS A 36 -3.85 -7.61 -8.01
N ASN A 37 -3.55 -8.44 -7.00
CA ASN A 37 -2.95 -7.97 -5.75
C ASN A 37 -1.55 -7.41 -5.98
N ASP A 38 -0.72 -8.05 -6.82
CA ASP A 38 0.62 -7.57 -7.15
C ASP A 38 0.58 -6.23 -7.91
N ALA A 39 -0.29 -6.10 -8.92
CA ALA A 39 -0.48 -4.84 -9.63
C ALA A 39 -0.97 -3.70 -8.70
N ARG A 40 -1.90 -4.02 -7.79
CA ARG A 40 -2.41 -3.09 -6.77
C ARG A 40 -1.30 -2.70 -5.80
N LEU A 41 -0.46 -3.65 -5.38
CA LEU A 41 0.68 -3.42 -4.49
C LEU A 41 1.67 -2.45 -5.14
N GLN A 42 2.09 -2.70 -6.38
CA GLN A 42 3.00 -1.83 -7.12
C GLN A 42 2.44 -0.41 -7.28
N LEU A 43 1.13 -0.28 -7.56
CA LEU A 43 0.46 1.02 -7.64
C LEU A 43 0.55 1.78 -6.31
N LEU A 44 0.24 1.11 -5.20
CA LEU A 44 0.26 1.71 -3.87
C LEU A 44 1.68 2.08 -3.42
N GLU A 45 2.68 1.26 -3.75
CA GLU A 45 4.08 1.60 -3.52
C GLU A 45 4.49 2.85 -4.33
N GLY A 46 4.07 2.93 -5.60
CA GLY A 46 4.27 4.10 -6.44
C GLY A 46 3.60 5.35 -5.87
N GLU A 47 2.34 5.21 -5.43
CA GLU A 47 1.62 6.30 -4.77
C GLU A 47 2.37 6.75 -3.52
N LEU A 48 2.77 5.83 -2.65
CA LEU A 48 3.49 6.12 -1.42
C LEU A 48 4.78 6.90 -1.67
N MET A 49 5.54 6.55 -2.71
CA MET A 49 6.77 7.26 -3.09
C MET A 49 6.49 8.65 -3.67
N SER A 50 5.30 8.87 -4.23
CA SER A 50 4.88 10.15 -4.80
C SER A 50 4.20 11.10 -3.79
N ILE A 51 3.81 10.59 -2.61
CA ILE A 51 3.12 11.38 -1.58
C ILE A 51 4.03 12.51 -1.08
N THR A 52 3.57 13.74 -1.33
CA THR A 52 4.18 14.96 -0.83
C THR A 52 3.11 15.78 -0.12
N GLN A 53 3.47 16.51 0.94
CA GLN A 53 2.53 17.27 1.74
C GLN A 53 1.76 18.27 0.87
N ARG A 54 2.45 19.00 -0.03
CA ARG A 54 1.85 20.03 -0.90
C ARG A 54 0.79 20.83 -0.13
N ASP A 55 -0.30 21.25 -0.75
CA ASP A 55 -1.45 21.96 -0.18
C ASP A 55 -2.09 21.32 1.08
N MET A 56 -1.82 20.05 1.40
CA MET A 56 -2.40 19.38 2.57
C MET A 56 -1.91 19.94 3.92
N THR A 57 -2.82 19.89 4.90
CA THR A 57 -2.44 20.02 6.31
C THR A 57 -1.53 18.86 6.73
N ILE A 58 -0.77 19.05 7.82
CA ILE A 58 0.06 17.96 8.37
C ILE A 58 -0.79 16.72 8.68
N SER A 59 -1.95 16.90 9.32
CA SER A 59 -2.84 15.78 9.67
C SER A 59 -3.33 15.02 8.44
N GLN A 60 -3.75 15.72 7.39
CA GLN A 60 -4.17 15.09 6.13
C GLN A 60 -3.03 14.31 5.47
N TYR A 61 -1.81 14.88 5.46
CA TYR A 61 -0.63 14.21 4.93
C TYR A 61 -0.34 12.90 5.67
N PHE A 62 -0.29 12.94 7.01
CA PHE A 62 -0.05 11.74 7.81
C PHE A 62 -1.16 10.70 7.67
N THR A 63 -2.42 11.13 7.62
CA THR A 63 -3.56 10.23 7.38
C THR A 63 -3.41 9.54 6.02
N LYS A 64 -3.05 10.28 4.96
CA LYS A 64 -2.85 9.70 3.62
C LYS A 64 -1.74 8.66 3.60
N VAL A 65 -0.57 8.97 4.17
CA VAL A 65 0.56 8.02 4.27
C VAL A 65 0.15 6.77 5.07
N LYS A 66 -0.59 6.96 6.18
CA LYS A 66 -1.04 5.86 7.05
C LYS A 66 -2.03 4.94 6.32
N THR A 67 -2.98 5.50 5.58
CA THR A 67 -3.96 4.73 4.80
C THR A 67 -3.25 3.88 3.74
N VAL A 68 -2.36 4.46 2.94
CA VAL A 68 -1.62 3.71 1.90
C VAL A 68 -0.74 2.61 2.52
N CYS A 69 -0.04 2.90 3.61
CA CYS A 69 0.75 1.87 4.32
C CYS A 69 -0.13 0.73 4.86
N ARG A 70 -1.35 1.03 5.32
CA ARG A 70 -2.29 0.02 5.81
C ARG A 70 -2.78 -0.86 4.66
N GLU A 71 -3.19 -0.26 3.54
CA GLU A 71 -3.62 -1.01 2.35
C GLU A 71 -2.51 -1.93 1.82
N ILE A 72 -1.25 -1.47 1.80
CA ILE A 72 -0.10 -2.32 1.43
C ILE A 72 0.04 -3.51 2.39
N THR A 73 -0.10 -3.27 3.70
CA THR A 73 0.02 -4.33 4.72
C THR A 73 -1.12 -5.35 4.62
N GLU A 74 -2.33 -4.90 4.25
CA GLU A 74 -3.50 -5.76 4.04
C GLU A 74 -3.36 -6.63 2.76
N LEU A 75 -2.63 -6.16 1.76
CA LEU A 75 -2.41 -6.89 0.49
C LEU A 75 -1.25 -7.88 0.57
N ASP A 76 -0.21 -7.55 1.32
CA ASP A 76 0.95 -8.42 1.54
C ASP A 76 1.51 -8.19 2.94
N GLU A 77 1.11 -9.06 3.88
CA GLU A 77 1.58 -9.05 5.27
C GLU A 77 3.11 -9.23 5.36
N ALA A 78 3.73 -9.94 4.40
CA ALA A 78 5.18 -10.13 4.34
C ALA A 78 5.90 -8.90 3.79
N SER A 79 5.25 -8.08 2.95
CA SER A 79 5.77 -6.77 2.47
C SER A 79 5.73 -5.66 3.52
N THR A 80 5.87 -5.98 4.81
CA THR A 80 5.81 -4.97 5.86
C THR A 80 6.87 -3.89 5.58
N ILE A 81 6.43 -2.73 5.06
CA ILE A 81 7.34 -1.62 4.76
C ILE A 81 8.07 -1.27 6.05
N SER A 82 9.40 -1.34 6.02
CA SER A 82 10.21 -1.13 7.21
C SER A 82 9.91 0.25 7.82
N ASN A 83 9.94 0.32 9.15
CA ASN A 83 9.69 1.57 9.87
C ASN A 83 10.64 2.68 9.41
N ASP A 84 11.87 2.34 9.03
CA ASP A 84 12.85 3.29 8.51
C ASP A 84 12.48 3.82 7.12
N ARG A 85 11.92 2.97 6.24
CA ARG A 85 11.40 3.40 4.93
C ARG A 85 10.18 4.30 5.11
N LYS A 86 9.25 3.97 6.03
CA LYS A 86 8.11 4.83 6.39
C LYS A 86 8.56 6.20 6.90
N ARG A 87 9.53 6.23 7.84
CA ARG A 87 10.13 7.47 8.36
C ARG A 87 10.74 8.32 7.25
N ARG A 88 11.47 7.67 6.32
CA ARG A 88 12.11 8.34 5.19
C ARG A 88 11.09 9.04 4.29
N ILE A 89 10.03 8.32 3.90
CA ILE A 89 8.94 8.87 3.05
C ILE A 89 8.29 10.07 3.74
N ILE A 90 7.97 9.95 5.03
CA ILE A 90 7.38 11.02 5.83
C ILE A 90 8.31 12.24 5.86
N ILE A 91 9.59 12.06 6.20
CA ILE A 91 10.55 13.15 6.36
C ILE A 91 10.78 13.89 5.04
N TYR A 92 10.88 13.17 3.92
CA TYR A 92 11.14 13.78 2.62
C TYR A 92 9.88 14.37 1.97
N GLY A 93 8.71 13.79 2.21
CA GLY A 93 7.45 14.29 1.64
C GLY A 93 6.89 15.52 2.34
N LEU A 94 7.33 15.85 3.57
CA LEU A 94 6.95 17.11 4.24
C LEU A 94 7.36 18.35 3.44
N ARG A 95 6.66 19.47 3.64
CA ARG A 95 7.05 20.74 3.00
C ARG A 95 8.33 21.34 3.61
N PRO A 96 9.09 22.15 2.85
CA PRO A 96 10.33 22.78 3.31
C PRO A 96 10.20 23.62 4.58
N GLN A 97 9.05 24.24 4.87
CA GLN A 97 8.86 25.02 6.11
C GLN A 97 9.00 24.20 7.40
N TRP A 98 8.86 22.87 7.31
CA TRP A 98 9.05 21.94 8.44
C TRP A 98 10.49 21.42 8.54
N LYS A 99 11.44 21.97 7.76
CA LYS A 99 12.86 21.56 7.77
C LYS A 99 13.52 21.73 9.15
N SER A 100 13.17 22.76 9.92
CA SER A 100 13.67 22.96 11.28
C SER A 100 13.29 21.79 12.21
N TRP A 101 12.07 21.27 12.08
CA TRP A 101 11.61 20.07 12.80
C TRP A 101 12.32 18.79 12.33
N ARG A 102 12.65 18.66 11.03
CA ARG A 102 13.40 17.51 10.48
C ARG A 102 14.81 17.39 11.08
N ILE A 103 15.46 18.51 11.39
CA ILE A 103 16.83 18.55 11.93
C ILE A 103 16.85 18.27 13.45
N GLY A 104 15.76 18.57 14.17
CA GLY A 104 15.65 18.30 15.61
C GLY A 104 15.50 16.82 15.96
N ASN A 105 14.75 16.05 15.18
CA ASN A 105 14.45 14.64 15.49
C ASN A 105 15.55 13.65 15.06
N SER A 106 16.44 14.02 14.15
CA SER A 106 17.61 13.18 13.79
C SER A 106 18.67 13.14 14.90
N ARG A 107 18.66 14.08 15.86
CA ARG A 107 19.53 14.03 17.04
C ARG A 107 18.96 13.21 18.20
N LEU A 108 17.64 13.08 18.29
CA LEU A 108 16.97 12.34 19.38
C LEU A 108 16.81 10.84 19.10
N ALA A 109 16.85 10.42 17.83
CA ALA A 109 16.79 9.00 17.45
C ALA A 109 18.03 8.19 17.88
N ASN A 110 19.15 8.85 18.18
CA ASN A 110 20.39 8.19 18.61
C ASN A 110 20.44 7.87 20.11
N THR A 111 19.40 8.20 20.88
CA THR A 111 19.41 8.04 22.35
C THR A 111 18.25 7.20 22.89
N THR A 112 17.35 6.70 22.04
CA THR A 112 16.17 5.91 22.47
C THR A 112 16.04 4.53 21.80
N PHE A 113 17.05 4.12 21.03
CA PHE A 113 17.21 2.74 20.56
C PHE A 113 18.56 2.17 21.04
N ASN A 114 18.78 2.24 22.36
CA ASN A 114 19.75 1.42 23.07
C ASN A 114 19.04 0.80 24.28
#